data_AF-A0A6H5L430-F1
#
_entry.id   AF-A0A6H5L430-F1
#
_cell.length_a   1.000
_cell.length_b   1.000
_cell.length_c   1.000
_cell.angle_alpha   90.00
_cell.angle_beta   90.00
_cell.angle_gamma   90.00
#
_symmetry.space_group_name_H-M   'P 1'
#
loop_
_entity.id
_entity.type
_entity.pdbx_description
1 polymer ?
#
loop_
_entity_poly.entity_id
_entity_poly.type
_entity_poly.pdbx_seq_one_letter_code
_entity_poly.pdbx_strand_id
1 'polypeptide(L)'
;MPTFQPIELFWQHGKQYVSIHFEKGRNMLDVWKQTRLGWYGDPEWDGQEGGWKAVNCGKLVEHAIGKMNEWIGLYGGNLSGTIGSLEYPGAEYREATAEDEIEDGVEEQTDEWMPLRSEKK
;
A
#
# COMPACT_ATOMS: atom_id res chain seq x y z
N MET A 1 -0.28 -11.00 -2.04
CA MET A 1 -0.37 -10.92 -0.57
C MET A 1 -0.26 -9.45 -0.17
N PRO A 2 -1.14 -8.93 0.71
CA PRO A 2 -1.08 -7.52 1.16
C PRO A 2 0.26 -7.15 1.81
N THR A 3 0.93 -8.13 2.43
CA THR A 3 2.21 -7.97 3.14
C THR A 3 3.37 -7.53 2.23
N PHE A 4 3.24 -7.68 0.92
CA PHE A 4 4.23 -7.24 -0.06
C PHE A 4 4.03 -5.81 -0.55
N GLN A 5 2.90 -5.20 -0.18
CA GLN A 5 2.50 -3.88 -0.64
C GLN A 5 2.60 -2.91 0.55
N PRO A 6 3.61 -2.01 0.57
CA PRO A 6 3.77 -1.06 1.68
C PRO A 6 2.52 -0.23 1.95
N ILE A 7 1.73 0.08 0.90
CA ILE A 7 0.48 0.83 1.03
C ILE A 7 -0.58 0.08 1.86
N GLU A 8 -0.68 -1.23 1.73
CA GLU A 8 -1.61 -2.05 2.52
C GLU A 8 -1.21 -2.04 4.01
N LEU A 9 0.09 -2.09 4.29
CA LEU A 9 0.62 -1.98 5.65
C LEU A 9 0.34 -0.59 6.25
N PHE A 10 0.45 0.46 5.44
CA PHE A 10 0.09 1.83 5.84
C PHE A 10 -1.40 1.94 6.18
N TRP A 11 -2.27 1.41 5.30
CA TRP A 11 -3.71 1.38 5.54
C TRP A 11 -4.07 0.59 6.80
N GLN A 12 -3.43 -0.57 7.02
CA GLN A 12 -3.65 -1.40 8.18
C GLN A 12 -3.36 -0.66 9.49
N HIS A 13 -2.27 0.12 9.54
CA HIS A 13 -1.90 0.88 10.75
C HIS A 13 -2.97 1.91 11.14
N GLY A 14 -3.49 2.67 10.18
CA GLY A 14 -4.58 3.63 10.43
C GLY A 14 -5.87 2.92 10.87
N LYS A 15 -6.23 1.82 10.19
CA LYS A 15 -7.41 1.02 10.54
C LYS A 15 -7.31 0.45 11.96
N GLN A 16 -6.12 0.02 12.38
CA GLN A 16 -5.89 -0.52 13.71
C GLN A 16 -6.23 0.53 14.79
N TYR A 17 -5.72 1.76 14.66
CA TYR A 17 -6.04 2.83 15.61
C TYR A 17 -7.54 3.14 15.65
N VAL A 18 -8.21 3.24 14.49
CA VAL A 18 -9.67 3.47 14.39
C VAL A 18 -10.47 2.34 15.04
N SER A 19 -9.98 1.10 14.96
CA SER A 19 -10.63 -0.08 15.56
C SER A 19 -10.55 -0.08 17.08
N ILE A 20 -9.44 0.42 17.65
CA ILE A 20 -9.25 0.54 19.10
C ILE A 20 -10.21 1.60 19.66
N HIS A 21 -10.45 2.68 18.92
CA HIS A 21 -11.38 3.76 19.29
C HIS A 21 -12.82 3.50 18.80
N PHE A 22 -13.19 2.23 18.64
CA PHE A 22 -14.53 1.89 18.17
C PHE A 22 -15.60 2.15 19.23
N GLU A 23 -16.58 2.96 18.85
CA GLU A 23 -17.80 3.19 19.61
C GLU A 23 -19.03 3.08 18.70
N LYS A 24 -20.18 2.72 19.27
CA LYS A 24 -21.46 2.69 18.53
C LYS A 24 -21.94 4.11 18.26
N GLY A 25 -22.43 4.36 17.05
CA GLY A 25 -23.03 5.65 16.67
C GLY A 25 -22.04 6.75 16.32
N ARG A 26 -20.78 6.42 16.06
CA ARG A 26 -19.76 7.39 15.63
C ARG A 26 -20.13 8.07 14.32
N ASN A 27 -19.87 9.36 14.24
CA ASN A 27 -19.97 10.09 12.99
C ASN A 27 -18.74 9.80 12.10
N MET A 28 -18.89 10.01 10.78
CA MET A 28 -17.80 9.80 9.82
C MET A 28 -16.62 10.76 10.01
N LEU A 29 -16.86 11.94 10.56
CA LEU A 29 -15.84 12.96 10.76
C LEU A 29 -14.83 12.53 11.85
N ASP A 30 -15.29 11.87 12.90
CA ASP A 30 -14.45 11.32 13.96
C ASP A 30 -13.66 10.11 13.45
N VAL A 31 -14.27 9.27 12.61
CA VAL A 31 -13.55 8.18 11.94
C VAL A 31 -12.39 8.73 11.09
N TRP A 32 -12.61 9.82 10.35
CA TRP A 32 -11.54 10.45 9.56
C TRP A 32 -10.43 11.05 10.44
N LYS A 33 -10.79 11.73 11.53
CA LYS A 33 -9.81 12.24 12.50
C LYS A 33 -8.97 11.11 13.08
N GLN A 34 -9.62 10.05 13.56
CA GLN A 34 -8.95 8.87 14.11
C GLN A 34 -8.07 8.19 13.07
N THR A 35 -8.50 8.10 11.82
CA THR A 35 -7.67 7.52 10.74
C THR A 35 -6.38 8.32 10.56
N ARG A 36 -6.47 9.66 10.57
CA ARG A 36 -5.29 10.54 10.47
C ARG A 36 -4.37 10.40 11.67
N LEU A 37 -4.91 10.38 12.89
CA LEU A 37 -4.14 10.14 14.11
C LEU A 37 -3.45 8.76 14.07
N GLY A 38 -4.15 7.75 13.57
CA GLY A 38 -3.60 6.42 13.36
C GLY A 38 -2.40 6.38 12.41
N TRP A 39 -2.31 7.28 11.44
CA TRP A 39 -1.17 7.37 10.52
C TRP A 39 -0.06 8.30 11.00
N TYR A 40 -0.42 9.46 11.51
CA TYR A 40 0.52 10.54 11.83
C TYR A 40 0.92 10.59 13.30
N GLY A 41 0.35 9.71 14.11
CA GLY A 41 0.60 9.62 15.54
C GLY A 41 -0.45 10.36 16.36
N ASP A 42 -0.58 9.90 17.60
CA ASP A 42 -1.36 10.53 18.65
C ASP A 42 -0.55 10.50 19.95
N PRO A 43 0.21 11.58 20.25
CA PRO A 43 1.04 11.67 21.44
C PRO A 43 0.24 11.62 22.75
N GLU A 44 -1.06 11.94 22.70
CA GLU A 44 -1.94 12.01 23.87
C GLU A 44 -2.60 10.66 24.17
N TRP A 45 -2.44 9.67 23.29
CA TRP A 45 -3.01 8.34 23.48
C TRP A 45 -2.40 7.64 24.71
N ASP A 46 -3.25 7.23 25.64
CA ASP A 46 -2.87 6.63 26.92
C ASP A 46 -2.63 5.12 26.84
N GLY A 47 -3.02 4.47 25.74
CA GLY A 47 -2.85 3.02 25.54
C GLY A 47 -1.40 2.57 25.34
N GLN A 48 -0.44 3.48 25.20
CA GLN A 48 0.98 3.19 25.08
C GLN A 48 1.84 4.32 25.67
N GLU A 49 2.96 3.97 26.32
CA GLU A 49 3.96 4.95 26.77
C GLU A 49 4.51 5.76 25.58
N GLY A 50 4.36 7.08 25.65
CA GLY A 50 4.76 8.01 24.60
C GLY A 50 3.74 8.15 23.45
N GLY A 51 2.51 7.64 23.63
CA GLY A 51 1.43 7.79 22.66
C GLY A 51 1.49 6.82 21.49
N TRP A 52 0.51 6.93 20.60
CA TRP A 52 0.47 6.21 19.33
C TRP A 52 1.51 6.80 18.39
N LYS A 53 2.41 5.96 17.88
CA LYS A 53 3.51 6.42 17.02
C LYS A 53 3.05 6.59 15.58
N ALA A 54 3.60 7.60 14.91
CA ALA A 54 3.41 7.78 13.49
C ALA A 54 3.94 6.56 12.69
N VAL A 55 3.31 6.30 11.56
CA VAL A 55 3.76 5.28 10.62
C VAL A 55 5.14 5.63 10.09
N ASN A 56 6.07 4.68 10.18
CA ASN A 56 7.38 4.81 9.56
C ASN A 56 7.38 4.12 8.19
N CYS A 57 7.19 4.92 7.13
CA CYS A 57 7.11 4.40 5.76
C CYS A 57 8.37 3.65 5.31
N GLY A 58 9.56 4.07 5.77
CA GLY A 58 10.82 3.37 5.46
C GLY A 58 10.79 1.93 5.98
N LYS A 59 10.37 1.74 7.23
CA LYS A 59 10.23 0.40 7.82
C LYS A 59 9.17 -0.46 7.14
N LEU A 60 8.10 0.14 6.61
CA LEU A 60 7.08 -0.60 5.84
C LEU A 60 7.67 -1.15 4.54
N VAL A 61 8.48 -0.35 3.84
CA VAL A 61 9.18 -0.79 2.62
C VAL A 61 10.18 -1.88 2.94
N GLU A 62 11.02 -1.71 3.97
CA GLU A 62 11.96 -2.73 4.43
C GLU A 62 11.25 -4.04 4.78
N HIS A 63 10.11 -3.98 5.47
CA HIS A 63 9.31 -5.15 5.80
C HIS A 63 8.77 -5.86 4.55
N ALA A 64 8.20 -5.09 3.62
CA ALA A 64 7.66 -5.64 2.37
C ALA A 64 8.74 -6.33 1.53
N ILE A 65 9.92 -5.71 1.40
CA ILE A 65 11.09 -6.30 0.71
C ILE A 65 11.51 -7.60 1.40
N GLY A 66 11.66 -7.58 2.73
CA GLY A 66 12.05 -8.76 3.50
C GLY A 66 11.06 -9.92 3.30
N LYS A 67 9.76 -9.63 3.32
CA LYS A 67 8.70 -10.63 3.09
C LYS A 67 8.70 -11.16 1.66
N MET A 68 9.01 -10.33 0.68
CA MET A 68 9.12 -10.77 -0.69
C MET A 68 10.37 -11.64 -0.92
N ASN A 69 11.51 -11.29 -0.33
CA ASN A 69 12.72 -12.11 -0.36
C ASN A 69 12.50 -13.48 0.29
N GLU A 70 11.81 -13.52 1.43
CA GLU A 70 11.40 -14.77 2.09
C GLU A 70 10.52 -15.62 1.15
N TRP A 71 9.55 -15.00 0.49
CA TRP A 71 8.67 -15.68 -0.46
C TRP A 71 9.45 -16.21 -1.68
N ILE A 72 10.39 -15.45 -2.23
CA ILE A 72 11.27 -15.89 -3.33
C ILE A 72 12.10 -17.10 -2.90
N GLY A 73 12.70 -17.09 -1.70
CA GLY A 73 13.49 -18.22 -1.20
C GLY A 73 12.68 -19.51 -1.00
N LEU A 74 11.39 -19.40 -0.69
CA LEU A 74 10.50 -20.54 -0.45
C LEU A 74 9.78 -21.05 -1.70
N TYR A 75 9.42 -20.14 -2.61
CA TYR A 75 8.49 -20.42 -3.72
C TYR A 75 9.00 -19.96 -5.09
N GLY A 76 10.16 -19.33 -5.17
CA GLY A 76 10.73 -18.74 -6.39
C GLY A 76 11.18 -19.75 -7.45
N GLY A 77 11.14 -21.05 -7.15
CA GLY A 77 11.55 -22.10 -8.09
C GLY A 77 13.01 -21.96 -8.50
N ASN A 78 13.26 -21.54 -9.75
CA ASN A 78 14.60 -21.30 -10.29
C ASN A 78 15.09 -19.86 -10.08
N LEU A 79 14.29 -18.98 -9.47
CA LEU A 79 14.71 -17.63 -9.14
C LEU A 79 15.63 -17.66 -7.93
N SER A 80 16.83 -17.11 -8.08
CA SER A 80 17.78 -16.90 -6.98
C SER A 80 18.02 -15.40 -6.75
N GLY A 81 18.58 -15.04 -5.59
CA GLY A 81 18.88 -13.66 -5.23
C GLY A 81 17.79 -12.95 -4.44
N THR A 82 17.81 -11.63 -4.46
CA THR A 82 16.90 -10.74 -3.70
C THR A 82 16.18 -9.79 -4.63
N ILE A 83 15.06 -9.21 -4.19
CA ILE A 83 14.43 -8.09 -4.89
C ILE A 83 15.47 -7.02 -5.25
N GLY A 84 15.46 -6.57 -6.51
CA GLY A 84 16.44 -5.66 -7.09
C GLY A 84 17.67 -6.34 -7.70
N SER A 85 17.89 -7.63 -7.43
CA SER A 85 19.00 -8.44 -7.95
C SER A 85 18.57 -9.89 -8.09
N LEU A 86 17.45 -10.11 -8.78
CA LEU A 86 16.94 -11.45 -9.08
C LEU A 86 17.71 -12.05 -10.25
N GLU A 87 18.10 -13.31 -10.10
CA GLU A 87 18.79 -14.08 -11.13
C GLU A 87 17.88 -15.22 -11.58
N TYR A 88 17.78 -15.41 -12.90
CA TYR A 88 17.12 -16.56 -13.50
C TYR A 88 18.13 -17.31 -14.40
N PRO A 89 18.52 -18.54 -14.06
CA PRO A 89 19.46 -19.31 -14.86
C PRO A 89 18.80 -19.66 -16.20
N GLY A 90 19.18 -18.94 -17.26
CA GLY A 90 18.64 -19.09 -18.62
C GLY A 90 18.02 -17.82 -19.22
N ALA A 91 17.94 -16.72 -18.47
CA ALA A 91 17.53 -15.43 -19.03
C ALA A 91 18.72 -14.76 -19.71
N GLU A 92 18.66 -14.58 -21.04
CA GLU A 92 19.53 -13.63 -21.72
C GLU A 92 19.07 -12.22 -21.37
N TYR A 93 19.91 -11.48 -20.64
CA TYR A 93 19.66 -10.06 -20.38
C TYR A 93 19.78 -9.29 -21.70
N ARG A 94 18.66 -8.80 -22.22
CA ARG A 94 18.65 -7.73 -23.22
C ARG A 94 18.46 -6.42 -22.47
N GLU A 95 19.36 -5.46 -22.68
CA GLU A 95 19.15 -4.09 -22.21
C GLU A 95 17.85 -3.55 -22.84
N ALA A 96 16.95 -3.07 -21.98
CA ALA A 96 15.77 -2.35 -22.44
C ALA A 96 16.24 -1.12 -23.21
N THR A 97 15.76 -0.98 -24.45
CA THR A 97 16.04 0.19 -25.26
C THR A 97 15.04 1.29 -24.90
N ALA A 98 15.39 2.56 -25.12
CA ALA A 98 14.48 3.69 -24.86
C ALA A 98 13.13 3.60 -25.61
N GLU A 99 13.05 2.72 -26.62
CA GLU A 99 11.84 2.40 -27.39
C GLU A 99 10.89 1.48 -26.61
N ASP A 100 11.39 0.71 -25.63
CA ASP A 100 10.61 -0.22 -24.80
C ASP A 100 9.95 0.47 -23.57
N GLU A 101 10.36 1.71 -23.23
CA GLU A 101 9.87 2.45 -22.05
C GLU A 101 8.59 3.27 -22.29
N ILE A 102 8.10 3.35 -23.53
CA ILE A 102 7.02 4.30 -23.91
C ILE A 102 5.63 3.65 -23.93
N GLU A 103 5.53 2.32 -23.95
CA GLU A 103 4.24 1.64 -24.08
C GLU A 103 3.88 0.94 -22.76
N ASP A 104 3.22 1.68 -21.86
CA ASP A 104 1.86 1.40 -21.38
C ASP A 104 1.63 2.01 -19.98
N GLY A 105 0.51 2.73 -19.81
CA GLY A 105 -0.01 2.98 -18.46
C GLY A 105 -0.32 4.42 -18.03
N VAL A 106 -0.81 5.28 -18.92
CA VAL A 106 -1.92 6.20 -18.56
C VAL A 106 -2.78 6.37 -19.82
N GLU A 107 -3.72 5.46 -20.07
CA GLU A 107 -4.85 5.82 -20.93
C GLU A 107 -5.54 7.00 -20.26
N GLU A 108 -5.54 8.13 -20.96
CA GLU A 108 -6.25 9.34 -20.59
C GLU A 108 -7.71 8.95 -20.34
N GLN A 109 -8.15 9.02 -19.09
CA GLN A 109 -9.54 8.78 -18.74
C GLN A 109 -10.36 9.92 -19.37
N THR A 110 -10.78 9.74 -20.62
CA THR A 110 -11.64 10.72 -21.28
C THR A 110 -12.95 10.76 -20.51
N ASP A 111 -13.26 11.91 -19.92
CA ASP A 111 -14.54 12.24 -19.32
C ASP A 111 -15.62 12.25 -20.42
N GLU A 112 -16.00 11.07 -20.92
CA GLU A 112 -17.21 10.92 -21.71
C GLU A 112 -18.40 10.99 -20.75
N TRP A 113 -18.81 12.24 -20.51
CA TRP A 113 -19.97 12.66 -19.75
C TRP A 113 -21.21 11.89 -20.23
N MET A 114 -21.64 10.85 -19.51
CA MET A 114 -22.91 10.18 -19.79
C MET A 114 -24.06 11.14 -19.44
N PRO A 115 -24.94 11.52 -20.39
CA PRO A 115 -26.09 12.33 -20.07
C PRO A 115 -27.02 11.55 -19.16
N LEU A 116 -27.27 12.11 -17.97
CA LEU A 116 -28.36 11.72 -17.08
C LEU A 116 -29.63 11.57 -17.91
N ARG A 117 -30.12 10.34 -18.06
CA ARG A 117 -31.45 10.09 -18.63
C ARG A 117 -32.47 10.79 -17.75
N SER A 118 -32.92 11.96 -18.19
CA SER A 118 -34.15 12.55 -17.69
C SER A 118 -35.32 11.80 -18.35
N GLU A 119 -36.04 11.02 -17.57
CA GLU A 119 -37.45 10.72 -17.85
C GLU A 119 -38.19 11.22 -16.59
N LYS A 120 -38.57 12.50 -16.56
CA LYS A 120 -39.88 13.03 -16.97
C LYS A 120 -41.06 12.18 -16.45
N LYS A 121 -41.61 12.68 -15.34
CA LYS A 121 -43.01 12.75 -14.90
C LYS A 121 -43.85 11.47 -14.91
#